data_AF-A0ABD6EHB0-F1
#
_entry.id   AF-A0ABD6EHB0-F1
#
_cell.length_a   1.000
_cell.length_b   1.000
_cell.length_c   1.000
_cell.angle_alpha   90.00
_cell.angle_beta   90.00
_cell.angle_gamma   90.00
#
_symmetry.space_group_name_H-M   'P 1'
#
loop_
_entity.id
_entity.type
_entity.pdbx_description
1 polymer ?
#
loop_
_entity_poly.entity_id
_entity_poly.type
_entity_poly.pdbx_seq_one_letter_code
_entity_poly.pdbx_strand_id
1 'polypeptide(L)'
;MPNATKIMLVQNIANMAVSLENSIALEPAIPLVVERADSSYSLESTVALQALINLSYNITSSQISVFLPVIPVCIKRLWVRGEVNIDSLRLLVNLSCCPDVVPHVLAAKTTVGLIRILDTDKIDALQRAVTWMLCLTSATEALVITSDMIENLIKDSKIDFPSTVYHSLYGTKGKKELENRAYEISLRTDEIGMKARQLSDSLTRIPKCYQSVSSLNRL
;
A
#
# COMPACT_ATOMS: atom_id res chain seq x y z
N MET A 1 10.54 -6.78 28.85
CA MET A 1 11.70 -7.18 28.01
C MET A 1 12.43 -5.94 27.53
N PRO A 2 13.77 -5.87 27.61
CA PRO A 2 14.55 -4.74 27.10
C PRO A 2 14.31 -4.49 25.60
N ASN A 3 14.37 -3.23 25.16
CA ASN A 3 14.12 -2.89 23.74
C ASN A 3 15.13 -3.55 22.79
N ALA A 4 16.39 -3.69 23.20
CA ALA A 4 17.40 -4.41 22.43
C ALA A 4 16.99 -5.87 22.17
N THR A 5 16.50 -6.57 23.19
CA THR A 5 16.02 -7.95 23.04
C THR A 5 14.82 -8.04 22.11
N LYS A 6 13.90 -7.06 22.14
CA LYS A 6 12.73 -7.03 21.23
C LYS A 6 13.18 -6.92 19.79
N ILE A 7 14.08 -5.98 19.52
CA ILE A 7 14.65 -5.76 18.19
C ILE A 7 15.36 -7.03 17.69
N MET A 8 16.16 -7.68 18.55
CA MET A 8 16.84 -8.93 18.19
C MET A 8 15.87 -10.06 17.85
N LEU A 9 14.77 -10.22 18.60
CA LEU A 9 13.76 -11.24 18.30
C LEU A 9 13.08 -10.97 16.94
N VAL A 10 12.66 -9.72 16.69
CA VAL A 10 12.03 -9.37 15.41
C VAL A 10 13.02 -9.53 14.25
N GLN A 11 14.31 -9.23 14.47
CA GLN A 11 15.35 -9.47 13.47
C GLN A 11 15.52 -10.95 13.15
N ASN A 12 15.47 -11.82 14.16
CA ASN A 12 15.53 -13.27 13.95
C ASN A 12 14.31 -13.75 13.15
N ILE A 13 13.12 -13.24 13.44
CA ILE A 13 11.92 -13.51 12.64
C ILE A 13 12.14 -13.06 11.19
N ALA A 14 12.65 -11.84 10.98
CA ALA A 14 12.92 -11.33 9.63
C ALA A 14 13.86 -12.23 8.84
N ASN A 15 14.95 -12.67 9.47
CA ASN A 15 15.95 -13.55 8.85
C ASN A 15 15.37 -14.94 8.54
N MET A 16 14.60 -15.52 9.48
CA MET A 16 14.00 -16.84 9.28
C MET A 16 12.91 -16.83 8.20
N ALA A 17 12.10 -15.76 8.13
CA ALA A 17 11.00 -15.60 7.19
C ALA A 17 11.43 -15.54 5.71
N VAL A 18 12.74 -15.40 5.43
CA VAL A 18 13.28 -15.51 4.06
C VAL A 18 13.07 -16.92 3.50
N SER A 19 12.99 -17.95 4.35
CA SER A 19 12.67 -19.32 3.95
C SER A 19 11.16 -19.58 3.98
N LEU A 20 10.63 -20.14 2.89
CA LEU A 20 9.21 -20.51 2.79
C LEU A 20 8.81 -21.53 3.87
N GLU A 21 9.65 -22.51 4.16
CA GLU A 21 9.40 -23.51 5.20
C GLU A 21 9.24 -22.87 6.58
N ASN A 22 10.10 -21.90 6.89
CA ASN A 22 10.04 -21.17 8.15
C ASN A 22 8.83 -20.20 8.19
N SER A 23 8.44 -19.63 7.05
CA SER A 23 7.34 -18.66 7.00
C SER A 23 6.02 -19.25 7.52
N ILE A 24 5.76 -20.54 7.27
CA ILE A 24 4.59 -21.27 7.78
C ILE A 24 4.67 -21.36 9.31
N ALA A 25 5.82 -21.77 9.85
CA ALA A 25 6.01 -21.87 11.30
C ALA A 25 5.94 -20.51 12.02
N LEU A 26 6.20 -19.42 11.30
CA LEU A 26 6.18 -18.05 11.81
C LEU A 26 4.84 -17.34 11.68
N GLU A 27 3.83 -17.96 11.06
CA GLU A 27 2.48 -17.39 10.94
C GLU A 27 1.91 -16.88 12.28
N PRO A 28 2.02 -17.63 13.41
CA PRO A 28 1.54 -17.16 14.71
C PRO A 28 2.24 -15.87 15.21
N ALA A 29 3.41 -15.53 14.66
CA ALA A 29 4.16 -14.34 15.04
C ALA A 29 3.73 -13.08 14.26
N ILE A 30 3.01 -13.21 13.13
CA ILE A 30 2.62 -12.07 12.29
C ILE A 30 1.88 -10.97 13.09
N PRO A 31 0.85 -11.26 13.92
CA PRO A 31 0.17 -10.21 14.68
C PRO A 31 1.13 -9.43 15.59
N LEU A 32 2.06 -10.13 16.22
CA LEU A 32 3.05 -9.52 17.12
C LEU A 32 4.01 -8.61 16.36
N VAL A 33 4.42 -9.01 15.15
CA VAL A 33 5.29 -8.19 14.29
C VAL A 33 4.53 -6.96 13.77
N VAL A 34 3.26 -7.10 13.40
CA VAL A 34 2.39 -6.00 12.96
C VAL A 34 2.31 -4.90 14.04
N GLU A 35 2.16 -5.27 15.32
CA GLU A 35 2.18 -4.30 16.43
C GLU A 35 3.48 -3.51 16.52
N ARG A 36 4.61 -4.11 16.13
CA ARG A 36 5.93 -3.44 16.18
C ARG A 36 6.17 -2.51 14.99
N ALA A 37 5.39 -2.63 13.91
CA ALA A 37 5.58 -1.82 12.69
C ALA A 37 5.38 -0.31 12.94
N ASP A 38 4.52 0.10 13.89
CA ASP A 38 4.35 1.51 14.28
C ASP A 38 5.17 1.90 15.54
N SER A 39 6.22 1.13 15.88
CA SER A 39 7.08 1.48 17.00
C SER A 39 7.69 2.88 16.85
N SER A 40 7.78 3.59 17.97
CA SER A 40 8.50 4.88 18.08
C SER A 40 10.01 4.72 17.91
N TYR A 41 10.54 3.51 18.12
CA TYR A 41 11.93 3.18 17.86
C TYR A 41 12.11 2.84 16.38
N SER A 42 12.82 3.72 15.66
CA SER A 42 13.03 3.59 14.21
C SER A 42 13.56 2.21 13.81
N LEU A 43 14.54 1.69 14.55
CA LEU A 43 15.13 0.39 14.24
C LEU A 43 14.14 -0.77 14.43
N GLU A 44 13.35 -0.77 15.50
CA GLU A 44 12.34 -1.81 15.75
C GLU A 44 11.29 -1.83 14.63
N SER A 45 10.79 -0.66 14.24
CA SER A 45 9.84 -0.52 13.15
C SER A 45 10.41 -0.97 11.80
N THR A 46 11.66 -0.59 11.47
CA THR A 46 12.33 -1.01 10.24
C THR A 46 12.46 -2.54 10.17
N VAL A 47 12.91 -3.17 11.25
CA VAL A 47 13.08 -4.63 11.29
C VAL A 47 11.72 -5.35 11.25
N ALA A 48 10.69 -4.77 11.89
CA ALA A 48 9.32 -5.29 11.79
C ALA A 48 8.78 -5.24 10.36
N LEU A 49 8.98 -4.12 9.65
CA LEU A 49 8.60 -4.02 8.23
C LEU A 49 9.34 -5.05 7.37
N GLN A 50 10.64 -5.26 7.60
CA GLN A 50 11.41 -6.28 6.89
C GLN A 50 10.89 -7.70 7.14
N ALA A 51 10.56 -8.04 8.39
CA ALA A 51 9.91 -9.31 8.70
C ALA A 51 8.57 -9.47 7.97
N LEU A 52 7.73 -8.44 7.98
CA LEU A 52 6.43 -8.48 7.31
C LEU A 52 6.55 -8.56 5.78
N ILE A 53 7.55 -7.93 5.17
CA ILE A 53 7.84 -8.08 3.74
C ILE A 53 8.08 -9.56 3.42
N ASN A 54 8.93 -10.23 4.21
CA ASN A 54 9.24 -11.65 3.98
C ASN A 54 8.02 -12.56 4.23
N LEU A 55 7.25 -12.28 5.29
CA LEU A 55 6.05 -13.06 5.64
C LEU A 55 4.84 -12.81 4.72
N SER A 56 4.84 -11.72 3.93
CA SER A 56 3.74 -11.35 3.04
C SER A 56 3.95 -11.77 1.58
N TYR A 57 4.97 -12.57 1.28
CA TYR A 57 5.26 -12.97 -0.10
C TYR A 57 4.11 -13.77 -0.75
N ASN A 58 3.38 -14.58 0.04
CA ASN A 58 2.23 -15.34 -0.42
C ASN A 58 1.12 -15.36 0.64
N ILE A 59 0.33 -14.29 0.69
CA ILE A 59 -0.75 -14.14 1.68
C ILE A 59 -1.91 -15.07 1.32
N THR A 60 -2.25 -15.94 2.25
CA THR A 60 -3.45 -16.80 2.15
C THR A 60 -4.69 -16.06 2.67
N SER A 61 -5.88 -16.50 2.26
CA SER A 61 -7.14 -15.86 2.69
C SER A 61 -7.32 -15.82 4.22
N SER A 62 -6.80 -16.82 4.95
CA SER A 62 -6.84 -16.85 6.42
C SER A 62 -5.94 -15.81 7.08
N GLN A 63 -4.91 -15.34 6.39
CA GLN A 63 -3.93 -14.39 6.92
C GLN A 63 -4.31 -12.93 6.67
N ILE A 64 -5.24 -12.65 5.75
CA ILE A 64 -5.62 -11.29 5.34
C ILE A 64 -5.92 -10.41 6.55
N SER A 65 -6.81 -10.88 7.44
CA SER A 65 -7.27 -10.12 8.62
C SER A 65 -6.12 -9.72 9.55
N VAL A 66 -5.07 -10.54 9.62
CA VAL A 66 -3.89 -10.31 10.46
C VAL A 66 -2.98 -9.23 9.86
N PHE A 67 -2.94 -9.10 8.54
CA PHE A 67 -2.13 -8.08 7.85
C PHE A 67 -2.84 -6.73 7.75
N LEU A 68 -4.18 -6.67 7.74
CA LEU A 68 -4.92 -5.40 7.57
C LEU A 68 -4.45 -4.26 8.49
N PRO A 69 -4.13 -4.47 9.79
CA PRO A 69 -3.70 -3.38 10.66
C PRO A 69 -2.39 -2.71 10.25
N VAL A 70 -1.53 -3.35 9.43
CA VAL A 70 -0.27 -2.74 8.97
C VAL A 70 -0.48 -1.74 7.83
N ILE A 71 -1.57 -1.84 7.07
CA ILE A 71 -1.87 -0.97 5.93
C ILE A 71 -1.78 0.53 6.29
N PRO A 72 -2.53 1.05 7.29
CA PRO A 72 -2.45 2.47 7.65
C PRO A 72 -1.06 2.86 8.16
N VAL A 73 -0.32 1.94 8.79
CA VAL A 73 1.07 2.17 9.25
C VAL A 73 1.99 2.37 8.05
N CYS A 74 1.92 1.50 7.05
CA CYS A 74 2.72 1.63 5.83
C CYS A 74 2.43 2.93 5.09
N ILE A 75 1.14 3.29 4.93
CA ILE A 75 0.73 4.53 4.23
C ILE A 75 1.24 5.76 4.99
N LYS A 76 1.03 5.83 6.30
CA LYS A 76 1.55 6.91 7.17
C LYS A 76 3.08 7.04 7.07
N ARG A 77 3.78 5.92 6.93
CA ARG A 77 5.23 5.84 6.87
C ARG A 77 5.78 5.83 5.44
N LEU A 78 4.99 6.07 4.40
CA LEU A 78 5.50 6.19 3.01
C LEU A 78 6.56 7.27 2.89
N TRP A 79 6.44 8.33 3.69
CA TRP A 79 7.39 9.42 3.78
C TRP A 79 7.99 9.48 5.18
N VAL A 80 9.30 9.33 5.29
CA VAL A 80 10.04 9.47 6.55
C VAL A 80 11.15 10.47 6.33
N ARG A 81 11.09 11.59 7.04
CA ARG A 81 12.11 12.68 6.97
C ARG A 81 12.33 13.20 5.52
N GLY A 82 11.24 13.30 4.75
CA GLY A 82 11.28 13.79 3.37
C GLY A 82 11.65 12.72 2.33
N GLU A 83 12.00 11.51 2.76
CA GLU A 83 12.43 10.41 1.89
C GLU A 83 11.34 9.34 1.76
N VAL A 84 11.29 8.70 0.60
CA VAL A 84 10.41 7.53 0.40
C VAL A 84 10.93 6.37 1.25
N ASN A 85 10.06 5.81 2.08
CA ASN A 85 10.36 4.62 2.86
C ASN A 85 10.15 3.37 2.00
N ILE A 86 11.28 2.80 1.55
CA ILE A 86 11.28 1.63 0.68
C ILE A 86 10.65 0.39 1.32
N ASP A 87 10.79 0.20 2.64
CA ASP A 87 10.27 -0.99 3.32
C ASP A 87 8.73 -0.93 3.40
N SER A 88 8.17 0.24 3.76
CA SER A 88 6.72 0.46 3.68
C SER A 88 6.17 0.20 2.28
N LEU A 89 6.88 0.67 1.26
CA LEU A 89 6.47 0.54 -0.13
C LEU A 89 6.56 -0.91 -0.63
N ARG A 90 7.61 -1.65 -0.27
CA ARG A 90 7.75 -3.07 -0.57
C ARG A 90 6.62 -3.89 0.06
N LEU A 91 6.28 -3.61 1.32
CA LEU A 91 5.17 -4.29 1.98
C LEU A 91 3.83 -3.96 1.30
N LEU A 92 3.58 -2.70 0.96
CA LEU A 92 2.38 -2.30 0.22
C LEU A 92 2.25 -2.99 -1.15
N VAL A 93 3.36 -3.19 -1.86
CA VAL A 93 3.39 -4.00 -3.09
C VAL A 93 2.93 -5.43 -2.78
N ASN A 94 3.55 -6.10 -1.81
CA ASN A 94 3.19 -7.48 -1.46
C ASN A 94 1.72 -7.61 -1.06
N LEU A 95 1.22 -6.71 -0.21
CA LEU A 95 -0.19 -6.67 0.19
C LEU A 95 -1.10 -6.49 -1.04
N SER A 96 -0.72 -5.62 -1.98
CA SER A 96 -1.53 -5.34 -3.17
C SER A 96 -1.41 -6.41 -4.26
N CYS A 97 -0.48 -7.35 -4.14
CA CYS A 97 -0.45 -8.57 -4.96
C CYS A 97 -1.54 -9.57 -4.54
N CYS A 98 -2.15 -9.43 -3.36
CA CYS A 98 -3.32 -10.17 -2.93
C CYS A 98 -4.59 -9.35 -3.27
N PRO A 99 -5.41 -9.73 -4.28
CA PRO A 99 -6.54 -8.92 -4.74
C PRO A 99 -7.55 -8.61 -3.63
N ASP A 100 -7.80 -9.54 -2.71
CA ASP A 100 -8.75 -9.38 -1.61
C ASP A 100 -8.30 -8.32 -0.57
N VAL A 101 -7.00 -8.01 -0.51
CA VAL A 101 -6.45 -6.98 0.38
C VAL A 101 -6.60 -5.58 -0.25
N VAL A 102 -6.65 -5.47 -1.58
CA VAL A 102 -6.67 -4.19 -2.31
C VAL A 102 -7.81 -3.26 -1.88
N PRO A 103 -9.08 -3.70 -1.72
CA PRO A 103 -10.15 -2.85 -1.21
C PRO A 103 -9.80 -2.17 0.11
N HIS A 104 -9.11 -2.87 1.01
CA HIS A 104 -8.69 -2.33 2.30
C HIS A 104 -7.53 -1.33 2.18
N VAL A 105 -6.60 -1.56 1.25
CA VAL A 105 -5.54 -0.58 0.93
C VAL A 105 -6.14 0.71 0.35
N LEU A 106 -7.11 0.57 -0.55
CA LEU A 106 -7.82 1.69 -1.17
C LEU A 106 -8.68 2.48 -0.16
N ALA A 107 -9.27 1.79 0.83
CA ALA A 107 -10.07 2.40 1.89
C ALA A 107 -9.23 3.11 2.97
N ALA A 108 -7.94 2.82 3.07
CA ALA A 108 -7.10 3.40 4.10
C ALA A 108 -6.90 4.91 3.91
N LYS A 109 -6.67 5.61 5.03
CA LYS A 109 -6.40 7.06 5.03
C LYS A 109 -5.08 7.36 4.34
N THR A 110 -5.13 8.18 3.31
CA THR A 110 -4.02 8.61 2.47
C THR A 110 -3.11 9.63 3.18
N THR A 111 -1.95 9.88 2.58
CA THR A 111 -1.09 11.03 2.89
C THR A 111 -1.19 12.08 1.80
N VAL A 112 -1.06 13.36 2.16
CA VAL A 112 -1.05 14.46 1.18
C VAL A 112 0.08 14.24 0.18
N GLY A 113 -0.23 14.39 -1.12
CA GLY A 113 0.77 14.23 -2.18
C GLY A 113 1.17 12.78 -2.44
N LEU A 114 0.28 11.81 -2.20
CA LEU A 114 0.53 10.38 -2.44
C LEU A 114 1.21 10.10 -3.79
N ILE A 115 0.73 10.72 -4.88
CA ILE A 115 1.25 10.50 -6.25
C ILE A 115 2.69 11.00 -6.42
N ARG A 116 3.14 11.96 -5.62
CA ARG A 116 4.53 12.48 -5.64
C ARG A 116 5.57 11.44 -5.26
N ILE A 117 5.17 10.28 -4.78
CA ILE A 117 6.08 9.14 -4.59
C ILE A 117 6.73 8.70 -5.91
N LEU A 118 6.08 9.01 -7.04
CA LEU A 118 6.58 8.80 -8.40
C LEU A 118 7.66 9.83 -8.82
N ASP A 119 7.89 10.87 -8.01
CA ASP A 119 8.88 11.92 -8.30
C ASP A 119 10.24 11.62 -7.65
N THR A 120 10.38 10.46 -7.01
CA THR A 120 11.64 10.04 -6.39
C THR A 120 12.74 9.80 -7.44
N ASP A 121 13.94 10.23 -7.10
CA ASP A 121 15.18 9.98 -7.86
C ASP A 121 15.75 8.56 -7.61
N LYS A 122 15.29 7.89 -6.56
CA LYS A 122 15.70 6.52 -6.20
C LYS A 122 14.97 5.51 -7.09
N ILE A 123 15.70 4.94 -8.04
CA ILE A 123 15.18 3.95 -9.01
C ILE A 123 14.44 2.79 -8.32
N ASP A 124 14.97 2.24 -7.23
CA ASP A 124 14.33 1.16 -6.50
C ASP A 124 12.97 1.57 -5.90
N ALA A 125 12.89 2.80 -5.38
CA ALA A 125 11.64 3.34 -4.85
C ALA A 125 10.64 3.61 -5.97
N LEU A 126 11.10 4.18 -7.10
CA LEU A 126 10.27 4.41 -8.28
C LEU A 126 9.69 3.11 -8.83
N GLN A 127 10.51 2.07 -8.99
CA GLN A 127 10.07 0.76 -9.46
C GLN A 127 8.96 0.18 -8.57
N ARG A 128 9.14 0.27 -7.24
CA ARG A 128 8.14 -0.23 -6.29
C ARG A 128 6.89 0.62 -6.26
N ALA A 129 7.00 1.94 -6.42
CA ALA A 129 5.86 2.85 -6.49
C ALA A 129 5.00 2.59 -7.72
N VAL A 130 5.61 2.51 -8.91
CA VAL A 130 4.90 2.19 -10.15
C VAL A 130 4.26 0.81 -10.08
N THR A 131 4.99 -0.17 -9.53
CA THR A 131 4.44 -1.53 -9.34
C THR A 131 3.23 -1.51 -8.39
N TRP A 132 3.32 -0.79 -7.27
CA TRP A 132 2.21 -0.70 -6.31
C TRP A 132 0.96 -0.06 -6.94
N MET A 133 1.12 1.08 -7.63
CA MET A 133 0.01 1.76 -8.32
C MET A 133 -0.60 0.88 -9.41
N LEU A 134 0.23 0.11 -10.14
CA LEU A 134 -0.23 -0.86 -11.13
C LEU A 134 -1.04 -1.97 -10.46
N CYS A 135 -0.55 -2.58 -9.38
CA CYS A 135 -1.29 -3.62 -8.64
C CYS A 135 -2.65 -3.13 -8.18
N LEU A 136 -2.72 -1.94 -7.56
CA LEU A 136 -3.97 -1.33 -7.13
C LEU A 136 -4.93 -1.10 -8.30
N THR A 137 -4.43 -0.56 -9.41
CA THR A 137 -5.25 -0.22 -10.58
C THR A 137 -5.75 -1.47 -11.29
N SER A 138 -4.89 -2.46 -11.52
CA SER A 138 -5.27 -3.74 -12.13
C SER A 138 -6.30 -4.49 -11.28
N ALA A 139 -6.15 -4.51 -9.96
CA ALA A 139 -7.12 -5.14 -9.07
C ALA A 139 -8.43 -4.34 -8.99
N THR A 140 -8.37 -3.00 -9.00
CA THR A 140 -9.56 -2.13 -9.08
C THR A 140 -10.36 -2.43 -10.34
N GLU A 141 -9.68 -2.61 -11.47
CA GLU A 141 -10.29 -3.01 -12.74
C GLU A 141 -10.90 -4.41 -12.65
N ALA A 142 -10.10 -5.41 -12.29
CA ALA A 142 -10.50 -6.82 -12.32
C ALA A 142 -11.63 -7.16 -11.33
N LEU A 143 -11.62 -6.53 -10.15
CA LEU A 143 -12.62 -6.71 -9.10
C LEU A 143 -13.76 -5.70 -9.17
N VAL A 144 -13.73 -4.77 -10.13
CA VAL A 144 -14.74 -3.72 -10.32
C VAL A 144 -14.96 -2.91 -9.02
N ILE A 145 -13.86 -2.47 -8.40
CA ILE A 145 -13.88 -1.74 -7.12
C ILE A 145 -14.51 -0.35 -7.32
N THR A 146 -15.66 -0.12 -6.71
CA THR A 146 -16.42 1.14 -6.80
C THR A 146 -16.22 2.04 -5.58
N SER A 147 -16.57 3.32 -5.72
CA SER A 147 -16.64 4.28 -4.60
C SER A 147 -17.53 3.76 -3.47
N ASP A 148 -18.70 3.22 -3.80
CA ASP A 148 -19.68 2.74 -2.81
C ASP A 148 -19.12 1.59 -1.98
N MET A 149 -18.32 0.70 -2.58
CA MET A 149 -17.64 -0.36 -1.84
C MET A 149 -16.64 0.21 -0.84
N ILE A 150 -15.88 1.23 -1.24
CA ILE A 150 -14.92 1.90 -0.36
C ILE A 150 -15.64 2.67 0.76
N GLU A 151 -16.73 3.38 0.45
CA GLU A 151 -17.56 4.08 1.43
C GLU A 151 -18.14 3.12 2.48
N ASN A 152 -18.57 1.92 2.06
CA ASN A 152 -19.03 0.89 2.97
C ASN A 152 -17.92 0.38 3.89
N LEU A 153 -16.69 0.20 3.38
CA LEU A 153 -15.55 -0.24 4.18
C LEU A 153 -15.13 0.77 5.25
N ILE A 154 -15.34 2.07 5.01
CA ILE A 154 -14.97 3.13 5.96
C ILE A 154 -16.13 3.60 6.83
N LYS A 155 -17.34 3.06 6.67
CA LYS A 155 -18.57 3.54 7.31
C LYS A 155 -18.48 3.66 8.83
N ASP A 156 -17.85 2.68 9.48
CA ASP A 156 -17.68 2.63 10.94
C ASP A 156 -16.31 3.18 11.39
N SER A 157 -15.54 3.75 10.46
CA SER A 157 -14.23 4.33 10.72
C SER A 157 -14.31 5.86 10.86
N LYS A 158 -13.25 6.49 11.40
CA LYS A 158 -13.11 7.96 11.43
C LYS A 158 -12.44 8.51 10.16
N ILE A 159 -12.59 7.83 9.03
CA ILE A 159 -11.96 8.18 7.75
C ILE A 159 -13.02 8.75 6.83
N ASP A 160 -12.78 9.96 6.32
CA ASP A 160 -13.65 10.57 5.32
C ASP A 160 -13.28 10.05 3.92
N PHE A 161 -14.27 9.78 3.07
CA PHE A 161 -14.04 9.27 1.70
C PHE A 161 -13.01 10.08 0.90
N PRO A 162 -13.00 11.43 0.91
CA PRO A 162 -12.00 12.22 0.19
C PRO A 162 -10.56 12.04 0.68
N SER A 163 -10.39 11.52 1.90
CA SER A 163 -9.09 11.22 2.52
C SER A 163 -8.60 9.80 2.28
N THR A 164 -9.31 8.99 1.49
CA THR A 164 -8.92 7.62 1.16
C THR A 164 -7.83 7.57 0.07
N VAL A 165 -7.10 6.47 -0.01
CA VAL A 165 -6.21 6.17 -1.13
C VAL A 165 -7.01 6.09 -2.44
N TYR A 166 -8.19 5.47 -2.43
CA TYR A 166 -9.08 5.40 -3.60
C TYR A 166 -9.35 6.77 -4.20
N HIS A 167 -9.83 7.72 -3.38
CA HIS A 167 -10.12 9.07 -3.85
C HIS A 167 -8.85 9.80 -4.28
N SER A 168 -7.72 9.57 -3.61
CA SER A 168 -6.43 10.17 -3.97
C SER A 168 -5.91 9.73 -5.34
N LEU A 169 -6.20 8.50 -5.76
CA LEU A 169 -5.73 7.95 -7.04
C LEU A 169 -6.77 8.10 -8.15
N TYR A 170 -8.05 7.89 -7.85
CA TYR A 170 -9.12 7.79 -8.85
C TYR A 170 -10.13 8.94 -8.82
N GLY A 171 -10.04 9.83 -7.82
CA GLY A 171 -10.72 11.13 -7.85
C GLY A 171 -10.24 11.98 -9.02
N THR A 172 -11.07 12.90 -9.52
CA THR A 172 -10.81 13.63 -10.78
C THR A 172 -9.42 14.25 -10.88
N LYS A 173 -8.96 14.90 -9.81
CA LYS A 173 -7.63 15.52 -9.76
C LYS A 173 -6.52 14.47 -9.68
N GLY A 174 -6.66 13.53 -8.76
CA GLY A 174 -5.68 12.45 -8.53
C GLY A 174 -5.47 11.60 -9.77
N LYS A 175 -6.56 11.21 -10.43
CA LYS A 175 -6.51 10.41 -11.66
C LYS A 175 -5.73 11.11 -12.76
N LYS A 176 -6.02 12.39 -13.01
CA LYS A 176 -5.31 13.18 -14.02
C LYS A 176 -3.82 13.33 -13.70
N GLU A 177 -3.49 13.57 -12.42
CA GLU A 177 -2.09 13.66 -11.97
C GLU A 177 -1.37 12.33 -12.17
N LEU A 178 -2.00 11.21 -11.80
CA LEU A 178 -1.46 9.87 -11.95
C LEU A 178 -1.28 9.49 -13.43
N GLU A 179 -2.26 9.78 -14.29
CA GLU A 179 -2.19 9.57 -15.75
C GLU A 179 -0.99 10.31 -16.35
N ASN A 180 -0.80 11.59 -16.01
CA ASN A 180 0.32 12.38 -16.50
C ASN A 180 1.67 11.79 -16.06
N ARG A 181 1.82 11.46 -14.77
CA ARG A 181 3.08 10.91 -14.24
C ARG A 181 3.37 9.52 -14.78
N ALA A 182 2.35 8.66 -14.89
CA ALA A 182 2.47 7.36 -15.51
C ALA A 182 2.91 7.48 -16.98
N TYR A 183 2.31 8.39 -17.75
CA TYR A 183 2.73 8.67 -19.13
C TYR A 183 4.20 9.11 -19.22
N GLU A 184 4.64 10.06 -18.39
CA GLU A 184 6.02 10.55 -18.40
C GLU A 184 7.03 9.43 -18.07
N ILE A 185 6.74 8.60 -17.06
CA ILE A 185 7.58 7.45 -16.71
C ILE A 185 7.54 6.38 -17.83
N SER A 186 6.40 6.25 -18.52
CA SER A 186 6.22 5.30 -19.62
C SER A 186 7.14 5.56 -20.81
N LEU A 187 7.73 6.75 -20.91
CA LEU A 187 8.72 7.08 -21.95
C LEU A 187 10.07 6.37 -21.73
N ARG A 188 10.29 5.78 -20.55
CA ARG A 188 11.47 4.95 -20.30
C ARG A 188 11.43 3.64 -21.11
N THR A 189 12.61 3.11 -21.41
CA THR A 189 12.79 1.86 -22.16
C THR A 189 12.96 0.63 -21.28
N ASP A 190 13.09 0.80 -19.97
CA ASP A 190 13.30 -0.26 -18.99
C ASP A 190 11.99 -0.88 -18.48
N GLU A 191 12.11 -1.82 -17.53
CA GLU A 191 10.97 -2.48 -16.89
C GLU A 191 10.01 -1.48 -16.20
N ILE A 192 10.55 -0.40 -15.62
CA ILE A 192 9.75 0.65 -14.99
C ILE A 192 8.87 1.33 -16.04
N GLY A 193 9.44 1.67 -17.20
CA GLY A 193 8.69 2.21 -18.34
C GLY A 193 7.61 1.25 -18.84
N MET A 194 7.90 -0.05 -18.92
CA MET A 194 6.89 -1.07 -19.29
C MET A 194 5.72 -1.13 -18.31
N LYS A 195 5.98 -1.14 -16.99
CA LYS A 195 4.92 -1.14 -15.97
C LYS A 195 4.13 0.16 -15.98
N ALA A 196 4.78 1.30 -16.22
CA ALA A 196 4.11 2.58 -16.33
C ALA A 196 3.19 2.66 -17.56
N ARG A 197 3.57 2.06 -18.71
CA ARG A 197 2.68 1.89 -19.87
C ARG A 197 1.44 1.08 -19.49
N GLN A 198 1.62 -0.07 -18.84
CA GLN A 198 0.51 -0.91 -18.38
C GLN A 198 -0.40 -0.19 -17.38
N LEU A 199 0.17 0.62 -16.49
CA LEU A 199 -0.58 1.45 -15.55
C LEU A 199 -1.43 2.47 -16.30
N SER A 200 -0.84 3.23 -17.25
CA SER A 200 -1.56 4.19 -18.08
C SER A 200 -2.73 3.54 -18.82
N ASP A 201 -2.50 2.39 -19.45
CA ASP A 201 -3.55 1.65 -20.16
C ASP A 201 -4.70 1.26 -19.21
N SER A 202 -4.36 0.76 -18.01
CA SER A 202 -5.35 0.32 -17.03
C SER A 202 -6.15 1.49 -16.45
N LEU A 203 -5.53 2.65 -16.25
CA LEU A 203 -6.22 3.87 -15.78
C LEU A 203 -7.32 4.32 -16.73
N THR A 204 -7.19 4.10 -18.04
CA THR A 204 -8.24 4.44 -19.01
C THR A 204 -9.52 3.64 -18.80
N ARG A 205 -9.41 2.44 -18.23
CA ARG A 205 -10.52 1.49 -17.99
C ARG A 205 -11.17 1.68 -16.63
N ILE A 206 -10.52 2.37 -15.68
CA ILE A 206 -11.12 2.73 -14.40
C ILE A 206 -12.18 3.83 -14.60
N PRO A 207 -13.44 3.65 -14.18
CA PRO A 207 -14.45 4.71 -14.23
C PRO A 207 -14.01 5.94 -13.45
N LYS A 208 -14.50 7.13 -13.83
CA LYS A 208 -14.28 8.33 -13.02
C LYS A 208 -15.00 8.14 -11.69
N CYS A 209 -14.29 8.36 -10.58
CA CYS A 209 -14.92 8.43 -9.27
C CYS A 209 -15.98 9.53 -9.30
N TYR A 210 -17.23 9.18 -9.00
CA TYR A 210 -18.28 10.17 -8.82
C TYR A 210 -17.93 11.00 -7.59
N GLN A 211 -18.03 12.32 -7.74
CA GLN A 211 -18.12 13.17 -6.56
C GLN A 211 -19.48 12.84 -5.95
N SER A 212 -19.48 12.30 -4.73
CA SER A 212 -20.66 12.41 -3.87
C SER A 212 -20.92 13.91 -3.76
N VAL A 213 -21.84 14.41 -4.59
CA VAL A 213 -22.40 15.74 -4.43
C VAL A 213 -23.02 15.66 -3.06
N SER A 214 -22.39 16.33 -2.10
CA SER A 214 -22.89 16.47 -0.76
C SER A 214 -24.39 16.74 -0.85
N SER A 215 -25.16 15.79 -0.35
CA SER A 215 -26.61 15.86 -0.16
C SER A 215 -26.94 16.87 0.97
N LEU A 216 -26.27 18.03 0.96
CA LEU A 216 -26.49 19.18 1.81
C LEU A 216 -27.41 20.23 1.18
N ASN A 217 -28.01 19.92 0.03
CA ASN A 217 -29.05 20.76 -0.61
C ASN A 217 -30.42 20.06 -0.71
N ARG A 218 -30.72 19.10 0.16
CA ARG A 218 -32.09 18.60 0.32
C ARG A 218 -32.46 18.51 1.80
N LEU A 219 -33.31 19.48 2.17
CA LEU A 219 -34.10 19.68 3.39
C LEU A 219 -33.48 20.61 4.43
#